data_AF-A0A0X2NPC1-F1
#
_entry.id   AF-A0A0X2NPC1-F1
#
_cell.length_a   1.000
_cell.length_b   1.000
_cell.length_c   1.000
_cell.angle_alpha   90.00
_cell.angle_beta   90.00
_cell.angle_gamma   90.00
#
_symmetry.space_group_name_H-M   'P 1'
#
loop_
_entity.id
_entity.type
_entity.pdbx_description
1 polymer ?
#
loop_
_entity_poly.entity_id
_entity_poly.type
_entity_poly.pdbx_seq_one_letter_code
_entity_poly.pdbx_strand_id
1 'polypeptide(L)'
;MAVTHGMPAETIDLSAAVPVTDPISADGDVTPEVLPAGRAVTLLVRGSYDLIVAAYGHLFDWVNEQGLTPTGLAWEQYLTEPTPDGDPADNETLLGAYVE
;
A
#
# COMPACT_ATOMS: atom_id res chain seq x y z
N MET A 1 3.23 -6.86 -2.78
CA MET A 1 2.37 -5.88 -2.09
C MET A 1 2.80 -5.77 -0.65
N ALA A 2 2.61 -4.61 -0.05
CA ALA A 2 2.74 -4.39 1.39
C ALA A 2 1.40 -3.87 1.90
N VAL A 3 0.87 -4.41 3.00
CA VAL A 3 -0.40 -3.99 3.60
C VAL A 3 -0.12 -3.51 5.02
N THR A 4 -0.44 -2.26 5.32
CA THR A 4 -0.25 -1.65 6.63
C THR A 4 -1.56 -1.65 7.40
N HIS A 5 -1.51 -2.15 8.63
CA HIS A 5 -2.65 -2.28 9.53
C HIS A 5 -2.54 -1.28 10.69
N GLY A 6 -3.59 -0.49 10.86
CA GLY A 6 -3.65 0.58 11.85
C GLY A 6 -2.95 1.87 11.43
N MET A 7 -2.97 2.84 12.34
CA MET A 7 -2.26 4.11 12.14
C MET A 7 -0.76 3.91 12.42
N PRO A 8 0.14 4.46 11.58
CA PRO A 8 1.57 4.38 11.82
C PRO A 8 1.96 4.97 13.18
N ALA A 9 2.77 4.24 13.93
CA ALA A 9 3.36 4.67 15.19
C ALA A 9 4.87 4.40 15.18
N GLU A 10 5.50 4.22 16.35
CA GLU A 10 6.90 3.80 16.43
C GLU A 10 7.14 2.43 15.77
N THR A 11 6.11 1.58 15.76
CA THR A 11 6.09 0.32 15.01
C THR A 11 4.90 0.31 14.07
N ILE A 12 5.02 -0.49 13.01
CA ILE A 12 3.96 -0.74 12.04
C ILE A 12 3.63 -2.22 12.03
N ASP A 13 2.35 -2.54 11.90
CA ASP A 13 1.89 -3.88 11.58
C ASP A 13 1.77 -3.99 10.06
N LEU A 14 2.53 -4.91 9.46
CA LEU A 14 2.74 -4.97 8.01
C LEU A 14 2.69 -6.39 7.50
N SER A 15 1.90 -6.62 6.45
CA SER A 15 1.85 -7.86 5.69
C SER A 15 2.60 -7.70 4.38
N ALA A 16 3.66 -8.49 4.17
CA ALA A 16 4.28 -8.66 2.85
C ALA A 16 3.50 -9.72 2.07
N ALA A 17 2.79 -9.30 1.03
CA ALA A 17 1.75 -10.12 0.40
C ALA A 17 1.90 -10.21 -1.13
N VAL A 18 1.38 -11.29 -1.70
CA VAL A 18 1.24 -11.49 -3.14
C VAL A 18 -0.24 -11.70 -3.45
N PRO A 19 -0.86 -10.89 -4.34
CA PRO A 19 -2.22 -11.11 -4.78
C PRO A 19 -2.37 -12.47 -5.47
N VAL A 20 -3.41 -13.21 -5.07
CA VAL A 20 -3.75 -14.51 -5.66
C VAL A 20 -5.21 -14.51 -6.09
N THR A 21 -5.53 -15.26 -7.14
CA THR A 21 -6.90 -15.40 -7.66
C THR A 21 -7.72 -16.40 -6.86
N ASP A 22 -7.07 -17.38 -6.26
CA ASP A 22 -7.69 -18.51 -5.58
C ASP A 22 -7.28 -18.55 -4.11
N PRO A 23 -8.17 -18.98 -3.19
CA PRO A 23 -7.82 -19.13 -1.79
C PRO A 23 -6.65 -20.09 -1.58
N ILE A 24 -5.70 -19.68 -0.73
CA ILE A 24 -4.60 -20.54 -0.30
C ILE A 24 -4.88 -21.13 1.09
N SER A 25 -4.29 -22.29 1.37
CA SER A 25 -4.17 -22.77 2.74
C SER A 25 -2.95 -22.14 3.39
N ALA A 26 -3.01 -21.88 4.69
CA ALA A 26 -1.86 -21.39 5.43
C ALA A 26 -0.72 -22.43 5.41
N ASP A 27 0.52 -21.94 5.30
CA ASP A 27 1.74 -22.73 5.35
C ASP A 27 2.82 -21.97 6.13
N GLY A 28 3.10 -22.43 7.35
CA GLY A 28 4.00 -21.75 8.27
C GLY A 28 3.55 -20.31 8.54
N ASP A 29 4.43 -19.35 8.23
CA ASP A 29 4.20 -17.92 8.42
C ASP A 29 3.38 -17.27 7.29
N VAL A 30 3.09 -18.02 6.21
CA VAL A 30 2.26 -17.54 5.10
C VAL A 30 0.81 -17.86 5.40
N THR A 31 -0.01 -16.82 5.57
CA THR A 31 -1.44 -16.95 5.88
C THR A 31 -2.30 -16.26 4.82
N PRO A 32 -3.53 -16.75 4.56
CA PRO A 32 -4.46 -16.07 3.68
C PRO A 32 -4.97 -14.77 4.33
N GLU A 33 -4.96 -13.69 3.55
CA GLU A 33 -5.50 -12.38 3.94
C GLU A 33 -6.47 -11.90 2.85
N VAL A 34 -7.58 -11.28 3.26
CA VAL A 34 -8.55 -10.70 2.34
C VAL A 34 -8.71 -9.23 2.70
N LEU A 35 -8.35 -8.35 1.75
CA LEU A 35 -8.63 -6.93 1.88
C LEU A 35 -10.15 -6.69 1.77
N PRO A 36 -10.73 -5.80 2.60
CA PRO A 36 -12.16 -5.56 2.60
C PRO A 36 -12.63 -4.93 1.29
N ALA A 37 -13.88 -5.21 0.92
CA ALA A 37 -14.56 -4.39 -0.08
C ALA A 37 -14.88 -3.02 0.54
N GLY A 38 -14.63 -1.94 -0.19
CA GLY A 38 -14.86 -0.60 0.33
C GLY A 38 -14.33 0.49 -0.59
N ARG A 39 -14.45 1.74 -0.14
CA ARG A 39 -13.86 2.88 -0.81
C ARG A 39 -12.37 2.94 -0.46
N ALA A 40 -11.55 3.10 -1.49
CA ALA A 40 -10.14 3.37 -1.33
C ALA A 40 -9.77 4.58 -2.19
N VAL A 41 -8.90 5.43 -1.66
CA VAL A 41 -8.21 6.45 -2.43
C VAL A 41 -6.90 5.85 -2.94
N THR A 42 -6.50 6.21 -4.16
CA THR A 42 -5.28 5.65 -4.76
C THR A 42 -4.40 6.73 -5.34
N LEU A 43 -3.09 6.56 -5.22
CA LEU A 43 -2.10 7.45 -5.81
C LEU A 43 -1.04 6.62 -6.52
N LEU A 44 -0.86 6.87 -7.82
CA LEU A 44 0.22 6.28 -8.59
C LEU A 44 1.48 7.14 -8.46
N VAL A 45 2.52 6.55 -7.88
CA VAL A 45 3.84 7.14 -7.72
C VAL A 45 4.74 6.63 -8.83
N ARG A 46 5.37 7.55 -9.55
CA ARG A 46 6.40 7.24 -10.55
C ARG A 46 7.74 7.79 -10.08
N GLY A 47 8.75 6.95 -10.02
CA GLY A 47 10.09 7.30 -9.56
C GLY A 47 10.56 6.55 -8.33
N SER A 48 11.64 7.04 -7.73
CA SER A 48 12.30 6.41 -6.57
C SER A 48 11.33 6.11 -5.43
N TYR A 49 11.56 5.00 -4.73
CA TYR A 49 10.83 4.64 -3.50
C TYR A 49 11.00 5.67 -2.38
N ASP A 50 12.01 6.54 -2.45
CA ASP A 50 12.16 7.68 -1.53
C ASP A 50 10.95 8.65 -1.59
N LEU A 51 10.20 8.62 -2.69
CA LEU A 51 8.99 9.42 -2.86
C LEU A 51 7.78 8.89 -2.06
N ILE A 52 7.81 7.64 -1.60
CA ILE A 52 6.64 6.99 -0.97
C ILE A 52 6.19 7.75 0.28
N VAL A 53 7.12 8.19 1.13
CA VAL A 53 6.78 8.93 2.36
C VAL A 53 6.06 10.24 2.03
N ALA A 54 6.60 11.00 1.07
CA ALA A 54 5.97 12.25 0.63
C ALA A 54 4.62 12.00 -0.07
N ALA A 55 4.51 10.91 -0.82
CA ALA A 55 3.29 10.51 -1.52
C ALA A 55 2.17 10.13 -0.55
N TYR A 56 2.46 9.40 0.54
CA TYR A 56 1.47 9.16 1.60
C TYR A 56 1.03 10.46 2.28
N GLY A 57 1.97 11.37 2.57
CA GLY A 57 1.63 12.69 3.10
C GLY A 57 0.63 13.42 2.19
N HIS A 58 0.94 13.49 0.89
CA HIS A 58 0.05 14.09 -0.11
C HIS A 58 -1.31 13.40 -0.19
N LEU A 59 -1.34 12.05 -0.18
CA LEU A 59 -2.58 11.28 -0.22
C LEU A 59 -3.48 11.58 0.99
N PHE A 60 -2.91 11.62 2.20
CA PHE A 60 -3.68 11.86 3.43
C PHE A 60 -4.11 13.32 3.59
N ASP A 61 -3.30 14.28 3.12
CA ASP A 61 -3.70 15.68 3.02
C ASP A 61 -4.94 15.80 2.13
N TRP A 62 -4.93 15.16 0.96
CA TRP A 62 -6.06 15.14 0.04
C TRP A 62 -7.29 14.47 0.65
N VAL A 63 -7.14 13.32 1.32
CA VAL A 63 -8.23 12.64 2.05
C VAL A 63 -8.91 13.58 3.04
N ASN A 64 -8.12 14.33 3.80
CA ASN A 64 -8.63 15.31 4.76
C ASN A 64 -9.35 16.49 4.06
N GLU A 65 -8.80 17.00 2.94
CA GLU A 65 -9.46 18.03 2.12
C GLU A 65 -10.82 17.58 1.57
N GLN A 66 -10.97 16.28 1.28
CA GLN A 66 -12.25 15.70 0.84
C GLN A 66 -13.23 15.44 2.00
N GLY A 67 -12.83 15.67 3.26
CA GLY A 67 -13.64 15.36 4.44
C GLY A 67 -13.87 13.86 4.64
N LEU A 68 -12.95 13.03 4.13
CA LEU A 68 -12.98 11.58 4.25
C LEU A 68 -12.17 11.13 5.46
N THR A 69 -12.53 9.99 6.05
CA THR A 69 -11.84 9.45 7.23
C THR A 69 -11.07 8.18 6.86
N PRO A 70 -9.74 8.12 7.07
CA PRO A 70 -8.98 6.88 6.89
C PRO A 70 -9.47 5.78 7.84
N THR A 71 -9.60 4.55 7.34
CA THR A 71 -9.97 3.40 8.18
C THR A 71 -8.80 2.81 8.95
N GLY A 72 -7.57 3.28 8.68
CA GLY A 72 -6.33 2.69 9.19
C GLY A 72 -5.88 1.44 8.41
N LEU A 73 -6.41 1.19 7.20
CA LEU A 73 -5.91 0.14 6.31
C LEU A 73 -5.35 0.79 5.04
N ALA A 74 -4.07 0.55 4.76
CA ALA A 74 -3.39 1.06 3.58
C ALA A 74 -2.57 -0.05 2.90
N TRP A 75 -2.25 0.13 1.63
CA TRP A 75 -1.46 -0.83 0.87
C TRP A 75 -0.58 -0.18 -0.19
N GLU A 76 0.49 -0.87 -0.52
CA GLU A 76 1.43 -0.55 -1.59
C GLU A 76 1.49 -1.71 -2.58
N GLN A 77 1.37 -1.39 -3.86
CA GLN A 77 1.56 -2.33 -4.95
C GLN A 77 2.69 -1.84 -5.86
N TYR A 78 3.82 -2.55 -5.82
CA TYR A 78 4.96 -2.33 -6.72
C TYR A 78 4.60 -2.94 -8.09
N LEU A 79 4.26 -2.09 -9.05
CA LEU A 79 3.75 -2.50 -10.36
C LEU A 79 4.86 -2.92 -11.31
N THR A 80 6.04 -2.35 -11.12
CA THR A 80 7.27 -2.69 -11.82
C THR A 80 8.20 -3.45 -10.89
N GLU A 81 8.89 -4.48 -11.41
CA GLU A 81 9.91 -5.19 -10.64
C GLU A 81 11.15 -4.30 -10.48
N PRO A 82 11.50 -3.91 -9.24
CA PRO A 82 12.75 -3.19 -9.03
C PRO A 82 13.92 -4.14 -9.26
N THR A 83 14.88 -3.73 -10.08
CA THR A 83 16.14 -4.45 -10.24
C THR A 83 17.27 -3.65 -9.61
N PRO A 84 18.32 -4.29 -9.05
CA PRO A 84 19.42 -3.57 -8.40
C PRO A 84 20.12 -2.53 -9.28
N ASP A 85 20.14 -2.75 -10.60
CA ASP A 85 20.76 -1.87 -11.60
C ASP A 85 19.72 -1.09 -12.44
N GLY A 86 18.45 -1.13 -12.07
CA GLY A 86 17.37 -0.44 -12.77
C GLY A 86 17.35 1.06 -12.50
N ASP A 87 16.83 1.86 -13.43
CA ASP A 87 16.63 3.30 -13.21
C ASP A 87 15.43 3.50 -12.26
N PRO A 88 15.62 4.11 -11.07
CA PRO A 88 14.51 4.36 -10.16
C PRO A 88 13.41 5.23 -10.77
N ALA A 89 13.69 6.02 -11.82
CA ALA A 89 12.70 6.81 -12.54
C ALA A 89 11.62 5.95 -13.22
N ASP A 90 11.94 4.69 -13.54
CA ASP A 90 11.04 3.75 -14.21
C ASP A 90 10.14 2.99 -13.23
N ASN A 91 10.36 3.14 -11.91
CA ASN A 91 9.54 2.47 -10.91
C ASN A 91 8.12 3.04 -10.88
N GLU A 92 7.12 2.16 -10.89
CA GLU A 92 5.72 2.51 -10.62
C GLU A 92 5.23 1.82 -9.35
N THR A 93 4.71 2.59 -8.40
CA THR A 93 4.10 2.09 -7.16
C THR A 93 2.71 2.69 -6.99
N LEU A 94 1.70 1.84 -6.85
CA LEU A 94 0.34 2.25 -6.52
C LEU A 94 0.16 2.21 -5.00
N LEU A 95 -0.10 3.37 -4.41
CA LEU A 95 -0.53 3.49 -3.02
C LEU A 95 -2.05 3.42 -2.96
N GLY A 96 -2.58 2.82 -1.91
CA GLY A 96 -4.00 2.83 -1.60
C GLY A 96 -4.25 3.02 -0.10
N ALA A 97 -5.29 3.77 0.23
CA ALA A 97 -5.77 3.90 1.61
C ALA A 97 -7.29 3.78 1.64
N TYR A 98 -7.80 2.92 2.51
CA TYR A 98 -9.23 2.75 2.71
C TYR A 98 -9.80 3.94 3.50
N VAL A 99 -10.99 4.38 3.11
CA VAL A 99 -11.67 5.54 3.68
C VAL A 99 -13.17 5.30 3.85
N GLU A 100 -13.79 5.98 4.81
CA GLU A 100 -15.24 6.10 4.97
C GLU A 100 -15.81 7.30 4.20
#